data_AF-A0A5K1AJK9-F1
#
_entry.id   AF-A0A5K1AJK9-F1
#
_cell.length_a   1.000
_cell.length_b   1.000
_cell.length_c   1.000
_cell.angle_alpha   90.00
_cell.angle_beta   90.00
_cell.angle_gamma   90.00
#
_symmetry.space_group_name_H-M   'P 1'
#
loop_
_entity.id
_entity.type
_entity.pdbx_description
1 polymer ?
#
loop_
_entity_poly.entity_id
_entity_poly.type
_entity_poly.pdbx_seq_one_letter_code
_entity_poly.pdbx_strand_id
1 'polypeptide(L)' 'HPFSITSAPSDDYVSVHIRTLGDWTSELKAVFSE' A
#
# COMPACT_ATOMS: atom_id res chain seq x y z
N HIS A 1 9.92 1.51 -2.71
CA HIS A 1 9.48 2.68 -1.92
C HIS A 1 9.18 2.23 -0.50
N PRO A 2 9.73 2.88 0.54
CA PRO A 2 9.43 2.53 1.92
C PRO A 2 8.01 2.99 2.32
N PHE A 3 7.28 2.14 3.04
CA PHE A 3 5.95 2.42 3.59
C PHE A 3 5.85 1.99 5.05
N SER A 4 5.01 2.68 5.81
CA SER A 4 4.69 2.31 7.19
C SER A 4 3.62 1.22 7.21
N ILE A 5 3.81 0.23 8.08
CA ILE A 5 2.79 -0.78 8.39
C ILE A 5 1.70 -0.10 9.22
N THR A 6 0.45 -0.32 8.81
CA THR A 6 -0.73 0.25 9.48
C THR A 6 -1.56 -0.80 10.24
N SER A 7 -1.30 -2.08 10.02
CA SER A 7 -1.94 -3.17 10.77
C SER A 7 -1.33 -3.33 12.16
N ALA A 8 -2.08 -3.96 13.07
CA ALA A 8 -1.55 -4.34 14.36
C ALA A 8 -0.57 -5.53 14.21
N PRO A 9 0.38 -5.72 15.15
CA PRO A 9 1.32 -6.84 15.12
C PRO A 9 0.66 -8.22 15.21
N SER A 10 -0.58 -8.28 15.69
CA SER A 10 -1.34 -9.52 15.89
C SER A 10 -2.38 -9.79 14.79
N ASP A 11 -2.45 -8.94 13.76
CA ASP A 11 -3.37 -9.16 12.64
C ASP A 11 -2.86 -10.29 11.74
N ASP A 12 -3.80 -11.07 11.19
CA ASP A 12 -3.49 -12.18 10.27
C ASP A 12 -2.93 -11.70 8.91
N TYR A 13 -3.11 -10.42 8.61
CA TYR A 13 -2.64 -9.78 7.38
C TYR A 13 -1.88 -8.48 7.68
N VAL A 14 -0.89 -8.19 6.84
CA VAL A 14 -0.16 -6.92 6.88
C VAL A 14 -0.89 -5.90 6.02
N SER A 15 -1.23 -4.75 6.60
CA SER A 15 -1.83 -3.63 5.87
C SER A 15 -0.88 -2.45 5.75
N VAL A 16 -0.96 -1.74 4.63
CA VAL A 16 -0.25 -0.48 4.36
C VAL A 16 -1.20 0.51 3.70
N HIS A 17 -1.07 1.79 4.04
CA HIS A 17 -1.78 2.87 3.35
C HIS A 17 -0.83 3.61 2.40
N ILE A 18 -1.09 3.54 1.09
CA ILE A 18 -0.25 4.14 0.05
C ILE A 18 -1.02 5.25 -0.65
N ARG A 19 -0.49 6.47 -0.65
CA ARG A 19 -1.03 7.61 -1.42
C ARG A 19 -0.48 7.59 -2.84
N THR A 20 -1.33 7.87 -3.83
CA THR A 20 -0.92 7.99 -5.25
C THR A 20 -0.37 9.39 -5.54
N LEU A 21 0.95 9.56 -5.41
CA LEU A 21 1.64 10.85 -5.52
C LEU A 21 2.70 10.91 -6.61
N GLY A 22 2.99 9.80 -7.28
CA GLY A 22 3.93 9.76 -8.39
C GLY A 22 3.75 8.51 -9.24
N ASP A 23 4.47 8.48 -10.36
CA ASP A 23 4.30 7.49 -11.44
C ASP A 23 4.24 6.06 -10.91
N TRP A 24 5.21 5.68 -10.06
CA TRP A 24 5.26 4.35 -9.47
C TRP A 24 4.02 4.00 -8.63
N THR A 25 3.55 4.91 -7.77
CA THR A 25 2.36 4.66 -6.92
C THR A 25 1.07 4.63 -7.74
N SER A 26 1.02 5.36 -8.84
CA SER A 26 -0.12 5.39 -9.75
C SER A 26 -0.22 4.10 -10.56
N GLU A 27 0.90 3.57 -11.06
CA GLU A 27 0.96 2.26 -11.70
C GLU A 27 0.59 1.13 -10.75
N LEU A 28 1.13 1.16 -9.53
CA LEU A 28 0.77 0.19 -8.49
C LEU A 28 -0.74 0.18 -8.25
N LYS A 29 -1.37 1.36 -8.12
CA LYS A 29 -2.82 1.44 -7.99
C LYS A 29 -3.53 0.81 -9.19
N ALA A 30 -3.09 1.09 -10.41
CA ALA A 30 -3.72 0.56 -11.62
C ALA A 30 -3.74 -0.98 -11.66
N VAL A 31 -2.66 -1.64 -11.19
CA VAL A 31 -2.56 -3.11 -11.15
C VAL A 31 -3.53 -3.74 -10.14
N PHE A 32 -3.83 -3.07 -9.02
CA PHE A 32 -4.60 -3.63 -7.91
C PHE A 32 -6.02 -3.03 -7.74
N SER A 33 -6.53 -2.27 -8.72
CA SER A 33 -7.85 -1.61 -8.63
C SER A 33 -9.01 -2.42 -9.25
N GLU A 34 -8.86 -3.74 -9.39
CA GLU A 34 -9.91 -4.62 -9.95
C GLU A 34 -10.93 -5.07 -8.91
#